data_AF-A0A4V3KVA5-F1
#
_entry.id   AF-A0A4V3KVA5-F1
#
_cell.length_a   1.000
_cell.length_b   1.000
_cell.length_c   1.000
_cell.angle_alpha   90.00
_cell.angle_beta   90.00
_cell.angle_gamma   90.00
#
_symmetry.space_group_name_H-M   'P 1'
#
loop_
_entity.id
_entity.type
_entity.pdbx_description
1 polymer ?
#
loop_
_entity_poly.entity_id
_entity_poly.type
_entity_poly.pdbx_seq_one_letter_code
_entity_poly.pdbx_strand_id
1 'polypeptide(L)'
;MAVDMTTTIPVGATQASSQQTSKTAVDYQSFLKLLIAEMKNQDPTKPMDSTEYVAQLATFSQVEQSVQTNSKLDQIMQSSALSQADALIGRSITSADGKTTGTVASVKLASSGLIAVLQDGTEVPVGAGVSIKPAA
;
A
#
# COMPACT_ATOMS: atom_id res chain seq x y z
N MET A 1 25.23 -1.28 38.86
CA MET A 1 24.04 -0.40 38.76
C MET A 1 24.53 1.00 38.43
N ALA A 2 23.88 1.64 37.45
CA ALA A 2 24.19 2.90 36.76
C ALA A 2 25.38 2.88 35.79
N VAL A 3 25.10 2.99 34.48
CA VAL A 3 25.37 4.20 33.68
C VAL A 3 24.50 4.22 32.43
N ASP A 4 24.04 5.44 32.13
CA ASP A 4 23.16 5.88 31.06
C ASP A 4 23.85 5.85 29.69
N MET A 5 23.13 5.47 28.63
CA MET A 5 23.51 5.72 27.24
C MET A 5 22.28 6.13 26.45
N THR A 6 21.81 7.35 26.69
CA THR A 6 21.19 8.16 25.64
C THR A 6 22.11 8.18 24.41
N THR A 7 21.69 7.51 23.34
CA THR A 7 22.25 7.72 22.00
C THR A 7 21.13 8.28 21.15
N THR A 8 21.08 9.60 21.13
CA THR A 8 20.44 10.42 20.11
C THR A 8 20.93 10.00 18.74
N ILE A 9 20.04 9.41 17.93
CA ILE A 9 20.29 9.20 16.50
C ILE A 9 20.00 10.54 15.80
N PRO A 10 20.97 11.12 15.06
CA PRO A 10 20.78 12.40 14.40
C PRO A 10 19.72 12.28 13.29
N VAL A 11 18.82 13.28 13.24
CA VAL A 11 17.92 13.47 12.10
C VAL A 11 18.77 13.85 10.89
N GLY A 12 18.85 12.96 9.92
CA GLY A 12 19.73 13.12 8.77
C GLY A 12 19.33 12.21 7.62
N ALA A 13 18.63 12.81 6.66
CA ALA A 13 18.47 12.36 5.27
C ALA A 13 17.89 10.95 5.05
N THR A 14 16.56 10.83 5.07
CA THR A 14 15.90 9.79 4.26
C THR A 14 15.73 10.33 2.84
N GLN A 15 16.76 10.07 2.05
CA GLN A 15 16.81 10.27 0.61
C GLN A 15 15.64 9.57 -0.08
N ALA A 16 15.17 10.20 -1.16
CA ALA A 16 14.11 9.76 -2.05
C ALA A 16 14.20 8.27 -2.41
N SER A 17 13.29 7.46 -1.85
CA SER A 17 13.05 6.08 -2.26
C SER A 17 11.90 6.01 -3.27
N SER A 18 11.99 6.76 -4.36
CA SER A 18 10.97 6.77 -5.43
C SER A 18 11.55 6.42 -6.81
N GLN A 19 12.68 5.71 -6.85
CA GLN A 19 13.42 5.47 -8.10
C GLN A 19 13.92 4.03 -8.29
N GLN A 20 13.33 3.05 -7.60
CA GLN A 20 13.68 1.64 -7.83
C GLN A 20 12.79 0.95 -8.87
N THR A 21 11.52 1.34 -8.97
CA THR A 21 10.54 0.70 -9.87
C THR A 21 10.85 0.92 -11.36
N SER A 22 11.45 2.04 -11.72
CA SER A 22 11.78 2.34 -13.13
C SER A 22 12.99 1.57 -13.64
N LYS A 23 13.87 1.09 -12.75
CA LYS A 23 15.11 0.42 -13.16
C LYS A 23 14.86 -1.03 -13.61
N THR A 24 13.98 -1.78 -12.93
CA THR A 24 13.67 -3.17 -13.29
C THR A 24 12.89 -3.29 -14.61
N ALA A 25 11.92 -2.39 -14.86
CA ALA A 25 11.13 -2.39 -16.09
C ALA A 25 11.96 -2.02 -17.34
N VAL A 26 12.94 -1.13 -17.19
CA VAL A 26 13.90 -0.76 -18.25
C VAL A 26 14.89 -1.91 -18.53
N ASP A 27 15.23 -2.70 -17.52
CA ASP A 27 16.11 -3.86 -17.64
C ASP A 27 15.47 -4.99 -18.46
N TYR A 28 14.18 -5.27 -18.23
CA TYR A 28 13.42 -6.29 -18.99
C TYR A 28 13.32 -5.98 -20.50
N GLN A 29 13.00 -4.74 -20.87
CA GLN A 29 12.90 -4.32 -22.28
C GLN A 29 14.25 -4.31 -22.99
N SER A 30 15.32 -3.96 -22.26
CA SER A 30 16.69 -3.99 -22.78
C SER A 30 17.18 -5.44 -22.96
N PHE A 31 16.79 -6.34 -22.05
CA PHE A 31 17.08 -7.76 -22.12
C PHE A 31 16.31 -8.48 -23.23
N LEU A 32 15.01 -8.19 -23.43
CA LEU A 32 14.24 -8.73 -24.56
C LEU A 32 14.82 -8.29 -25.92
N LYS A 33 15.32 -7.06 -26.03
CA LYS A 33 16.03 -6.59 -27.22
C LYS A 33 17.33 -7.35 -27.45
N LEU A 34 18.08 -7.64 -26.39
CA LEU A 34 19.28 -8.46 -26.45
C LEU A 34 18.96 -9.91 -26.83
N LEU A 35 17.91 -10.51 -26.27
CA LEU A 35 17.42 -11.85 -26.61
C LEU A 35 17.00 -11.95 -28.08
N ILE A 36 16.28 -10.96 -28.60
CA ILE A 36 15.89 -10.90 -30.02
C ILE A 36 17.14 -10.71 -30.91
N ALA A 37 18.12 -9.94 -30.45
CA ALA A 37 19.39 -9.75 -31.16
C ALA A 37 20.22 -11.04 -31.19
N GLU A 38 20.27 -11.81 -30.10
CA GLU A 38 20.91 -13.14 -30.07
C GLU A 38 20.15 -14.15 -30.93
N MET A 39 18.81 -14.21 -30.86
CA MET A 39 18.00 -15.07 -31.74
C MET A 39 18.19 -14.78 -33.23
N LYS A 40 18.46 -13.53 -33.62
CA LYS A 40 18.79 -13.17 -35.01
C LYS A 40 20.19 -13.62 -35.45
N ASN A 41 21.08 -13.95 -34.51
CA ASN A 41 22.49 -14.28 -34.75
C ASN A 41 22.90 -15.70 -34.32
N GLN A 42 21.98 -16.50 -33.77
CA GLN A 42 22.25 -17.89 -33.38
C GLN A 42 22.17 -18.84 -34.58
N ASP A 43 23.17 -19.68 -34.73
CA ASP A 43 23.21 -20.79 -35.68
C ASP A 43 22.12 -21.82 -35.29
N PRO A 44 21.30 -22.31 -36.24
CA PRO A 44 20.10 -23.13 -36.01
C PRO A 44 20.35 -24.50 -35.33
N THR A 45 21.59 -24.85 -35.01
CA THR A 45 21.99 -26.19 -34.54
C THR A 45 22.11 -26.37 -33.02
N LYS A 46 22.00 -25.31 -32.20
CA LYS A 46 21.98 -25.41 -30.71
C LYS A 46 20.98 -24.44 -30.03
N PRO A 47 19.72 -24.85 -29.83
CA PRO A 47 18.65 -23.94 -29.42
C PRO A 47 18.38 -23.82 -27.90
N MET A 48 19.20 -24.34 -26.99
CA MET A 48 18.83 -24.43 -25.57
C MET A 48 19.91 -23.93 -24.61
N ASP A 49 19.68 -22.73 -24.05
CA ASP A 49 20.08 -22.34 -22.68
C ASP A 49 19.49 -20.95 -22.31
N SER A 50 19.40 -20.02 -23.27
CA SER A 50 18.92 -18.64 -23.01
C SER A 50 17.43 -18.53 -22.64
N THR A 51 16.61 -19.54 -22.96
CA THR A 51 15.14 -19.50 -22.78
C THR A 51 14.71 -19.72 -21.32
N GLU A 52 15.48 -20.48 -20.53
CA GLU A 52 15.11 -20.83 -19.15
C GLU A 52 15.29 -19.63 -18.20
N TYR A 53 16.37 -18.86 -18.37
CA TYR A 53 16.57 -17.59 -17.68
C TYR A 53 15.50 -16.55 -18.03
N VAL A 54 15.08 -16.49 -19.31
CA VAL A 54 13.98 -15.62 -19.76
C VAL A 54 12.67 -16.01 -19.08
N ALA A 55 12.38 -17.31 -18.98
CA ALA A 55 11.18 -17.80 -18.32
C ALA A 55 11.16 -17.44 -16.82
N GLN A 56 12.29 -17.58 -16.14
CA GLN A 56 12.42 -17.19 -14.72
C GLN A 56 12.30 -15.67 -14.52
N LEU A 57 12.91 -14.86 -15.38
CA LEU A 57 12.81 -13.39 -15.34
C LEU A 57 11.40 -12.89 -15.66
N ALA A 58 10.72 -13.50 -16.64
CA ALA A 58 9.33 -13.19 -16.96
C ALA A 58 8.41 -13.49 -15.75
N THR A 59 8.67 -14.60 -15.06
CA THR A 59 7.94 -14.97 -13.84
C THR A 59 8.19 -13.95 -12.73
N PHE A 60 9.45 -13.54 -12.50
CA PHE A 60 9.78 -12.48 -11.53
C PHE A 60 9.11 -11.14 -11.87
N SER A 61 9.11 -10.75 -13.14
CA SER A 61 8.48 -9.51 -13.62
C SER A 61 6.97 -9.52 -13.39
N GLN A 62 6.32 -10.68 -13.60
CA GLN A 62 4.90 -10.86 -13.35
C GLN A 62 4.56 -10.78 -11.85
N VAL A 63 5.42 -11.34 -10.99
CA VAL A 63 5.28 -11.20 -9.53
C VAL A 63 5.46 -9.75 -9.12
N GLU A 64 6.48 -9.05 -9.62
CA GLU A 64 6.71 -7.64 -9.29
C GLU A 64 5.53 -6.76 -9.75
N GLN A 65 5.00 -7.00 -10.95
CA GLN A 65 3.81 -6.32 -11.46
C GLN A 65 2.59 -6.57 -10.56
N SER A 66 2.46 -7.79 -10.03
CA SER A 66 1.39 -8.15 -9.09
C SER A 66 1.56 -7.41 -7.76
N VAL A 67 2.78 -7.35 -7.22
CA VAL A 67 3.11 -6.59 -6.00
C VAL A 67 2.81 -5.10 -6.19
N GLN A 68 3.23 -4.50 -7.31
CA GLN A 68 2.92 -3.11 -7.63
C GLN A 68 1.42 -2.85 -7.77
N THR A 69 0.68 -3.79 -8.36
CA THR A 69 -0.77 -3.69 -8.50
C THR A 69 -1.45 -3.73 -7.13
N ASN A 70 -1.06 -4.67 -6.27
CA ASN A 70 -1.57 -4.75 -4.90
C ASN A 70 -1.29 -3.46 -4.11
N SER A 71 -0.08 -2.92 -4.20
CA SER A 71 0.27 -1.65 -3.54
C SER A 71 -0.59 -0.47 -4.04
N LYS A 72 -0.88 -0.41 -5.34
CA LYS A 72 -1.80 0.61 -5.89
C LYS A 72 -3.24 0.40 -5.41
N LEU A 73 -3.70 -0.85 -5.30
CA LEU A 73 -5.02 -1.16 -4.75
C LEU A 73 -5.13 -0.71 -3.29
N ASP A 74 -4.10 -0.95 -2.47
CA ASP A 74 -4.05 -0.48 -1.08
C ASP A 74 -4.15 1.06 -1.00
N GLN A 75 -3.43 1.77 -1.87
CA GLN A 75 -3.52 3.24 -1.97
C GLN A 75 -4.93 3.71 -2.34
N ILE A 76 -5.58 3.04 -3.30
CA ILE A 76 -6.95 3.36 -3.70
C ILE A 76 -7.91 3.12 -2.54
N MET A 77 -7.81 1.98 -1.85
CA MET A 77 -8.63 1.66 -0.69
C MET A 77 -8.44 2.68 0.43
N GLN A 78 -7.21 3.09 0.69
CA GLN A 78 -6.90 4.13 1.68
C GLN A 78 -7.51 5.49 1.30
N SER A 79 -7.44 5.89 0.02
CA SER A 79 -8.07 7.14 -0.43
C SER A 79 -9.60 7.10 -0.32
N SER A 80 -10.21 5.95 -0.65
CA SER A 80 -11.65 5.74 -0.55
C SER A 80 -12.10 5.80 0.91
N ALA A 81 -11.35 5.13 1.80
CA ALA A 81 -11.60 5.17 3.24
C ALA A 81 -11.47 6.60 3.80
N LEU A 82 -10.48 7.38 3.33
CA LEU A 82 -10.33 8.77 3.73
C LEU A 82 -11.48 9.67 3.24
N SER A 83 -11.97 9.45 2.02
CA SER A 83 -13.16 10.17 1.51
C SER A 83 -14.41 9.83 2.31
N GLN A 84 -14.59 8.56 2.69
CA GLN A 84 -15.67 8.15 3.58
C GLN A 84 -15.51 8.76 4.98
N ALA A 85 -14.29 8.77 5.51
CA ALA A 85 -13.97 9.39 6.79
C ALA A 85 -14.35 10.88 6.84
N ASP A 86 -14.04 11.63 5.80
CA ASP A 86 -14.39 13.05 5.69
C ASP A 86 -15.91 13.27 5.72
N ALA A 87 -16.65 12.39 5.06
CA ALA A 87 -18.11 12.40 5.08
C ALA A 87 -18.73 11.98 6.43
N LEU A 88 -17.94 11.46 7.39
CA LEU A 88 -18.39 11.08 8.73
C LEU A 88 -18.08 12.14 9.79
N ILE A 89 -17.06 12.97 9.57
CA ILE A 89 -16.69 14.03 10.51
C ILE A 89 -17.88 14.99 10.66
N GLY A 90 -18.21 15.33 11.91
CA GLY A 90 -19.36 16.18 12.22
C GLY A 90 -20.73 15.49 12.09
N ARG A 91 -20.81 14.19 11.78
CA ARG A 91 -22.07 13.42 11.82
C ARG A 91 -22.26 12.75 13.17
N SER A 92 -23.50 12.44 13.50
CA SER A 92 -23.84 11.66 14.69
C SER A 92 -23.76 10.17 14.37
N ILE A 93 -22.95 9.44 15.13
CA ILE A 93 -22.81 7.99 15.02
C ILE A 93 -23.37 7.33 16.28
N THR A 94 -24.12 6.24 16.09
CA THR A 94 -24.56 5.32 17.15
C THR A 94 -23.87 3.98 16.97
N SER A 95 -23.17 3.53 18.00
CA SER A 95 -22.47 2.23 18.03
C SER A 95 -23.43 1.05 17.84
N ALA A 96 -22.92 -0.09 17.39
CA ALA A 96 -23.71 -1.28 17.05
C ALA A 96 -24.51 -1.86 18.22
N ASP A 97 -24.03 -1.64 19.44
CA ASP A 97 -24.69 -2.01 20.71
C ASP A 97 -25.72 -0.98 21.18
N GLY A 98 -25.87 0.15 20.48
CA GLY A 98 -26.88 1.19 20.74
C GLY A 98 -26.61 2.05 21.98
N LYS A 99 -25.55 1.79 22.73
CA LYS A 99 -25.26 2.45 24.01
C LYS A 99 -24.49 3.76 23.86
N THR A 100 -23.65 3.84 22.84
CA THR A 100 -22.80 5.01 22.59
C THR A 100 -23.34 5.77 21.39
N THR A 101 -23.75 7.01 21.60
CA THR A 101 -24.12 7.95 20.53
C THR A 101 -23.37 9.26 20.73
N GLY A 102 -22.79 9.79 19.66
CA GLY A 102 -22.13 11.08 19.71
C GLY A 102 -21.79 11.63 18.33
N THR A 103 -21.35 12.88 18.30
CA THR A 103 -20.82 13.52 17.09
C THR A 103 -19.36 13.15 16.89
N VAL A 104 -19.00 12.77 15.67
CA VAL A 104 -17.63 12.42 15.28
C VAL A 104 -16.77 13.68 15.22
N ALA A 105 -15.68 13.69 15.98
CA ALA A 105 -14.67 14.76 15.95
C ALA A 105 -13.53 14.46 14.98
N SER A 106 -13.10 13.20 14.89
CA SER A 106 -12.08 12.76 13.94
C SER A 106 -12.27 11.30 13.55
N VAL A 107 -11.64 10.86 12.46
CA VAL A 107 -11.69 9.47 12.01
C VAL A 107 -10.26 8.99 11.76
N LYS A 108 -9.95 7.79 12.23
CA LYS A 108 -8.68 7.11 12.04
C LYS A 108 -8.87 5.90 11.14
N LEU A 109 -7.94 5.67 10.23
CA LEU A 109 -7.87 4.43 9.46
C LEU A 109 -6.89 3.48 10.17
N ALA A 110 -7.43 2.42 10.77
CA ALA A 110 -6.65 1.32 11.35
C ALA A 110 -6.65 0.12 10.39
N SER A 111 -5.80 -0.87 10.67
CA SER A 111 -5.76 -2.13 9.92
C SER A 111 -7.09 -2.89 9.93
N SER A 112 -7.93 -2.65 10.94
CA SER A 112 -9.27 -3.23 11.08
C SER A 112 -10.38 -2.44 10.40
N GLY A 113 -10.06 -1.32 9.74
CA GLY A 113 -11.03 -0.42 9.09
C GLY A 113 -11.06 0.98 9.71
N LEU A 114 -12.13 1.71 9.42
CA LEU A 114 -12.33 3.07 9.91
C LEU A 114 -12.77 3.07 11.37
N ILE A 115 -12.19 3.94 12.19
CA ILE A 115 -12.55 4.15 13.60
C ILE A 115 -12.92 5.62 13.75
N ALA A 116 -14.15 5.90 14.16
CA ALA A 116 -14.61 7.24 14.48
C ALA A 116 -14.28 7.57 15.94
N VAL A 117 -13.66 8.72 16.18
CA VAL A 117 -13.43 9.27 17.51
C VAL A 117 -14.49 10.34 17.75
N LEU A 118 -15.33 10.12 18.75
CA LEU A 118 -16.39 11.03 19.15
C LEU A 118 -15.82 12.24 19.93
N GLN A 119 -16.61 13.31 20.08
CA GLN A 119 -16.19 14.51 20.82
C GLN A 119 -15.85 14.25 22.30
N ASP A 120 -16.40 13.20 22.89
CA ASP A 120 -16.09 12.73 24.25
C ASP A 120 -14.78 11.93 24.33
N GLY A 121 -14.12 11.70 23.19
CA GLY A 121 -12.90 10.89 23.07
C GLY A 121 -13.16 9.39 22.88
N THR A 122 -14.42 8.95 22.86
CA THR A 122 -14.77 7.53 22.68
C THR A 122 -14.52 7.09 21.26
N GLU A 123 -13.83 5.97 21.09
CA GLU A 123 -13.55 5.38 19.78
C GLU A 123 -14.64 4.33 19.43
N VAL A 124 -15.26 4.49 18.27
CA VAL A 124 -16.30 3.60 17.74
C VAL A 124 -15.86 3.07 16.37
N PRO A 125 -15.71 1.74 16.20
CA PRO A 125 -15.38 1.17 14.90
C PRO A 125 -16.53 1.38 13.92
N VAL A 126 -16.23 1.96 12.77
CA VAL A 126 -17.20 2.18 11.70
C VAL A 126 -17.30 0.89 10.89
N GLY A 127 -18.36 0.12 11.16
CA GLY A 127 -18.57 -1.19 10.56
C GLY A 127 -20.04 -1.61 10.58
N ALA A 128 -20.28 -2.91 10.37
CA ALA A 128 -21.63 -3.46 10.34
C ALA A 128 -22.38 -3.20 11.66
N GLY A 129 -23.62 -2.72 11.57
CA GLY A 129 -24.49 -2.44 12.72
C GLY A 129 -24.44 -1.00 13.24
N VAL A 130 -23.54 -0.16 12.73
CA VAL A 130 -23.43 1.26 13.12
C VAL A 130 -24.44 2.11 12.37
N SER A 131 -25.14 3.02 13.06
CA SER A 131 -26.09 3.96 12.44
C SER A 131 -25.50 5.37 12.37
N ILE A 132 -25.61 6.02 11.21
CA ILE A 132 -25.03 7.34 10.93
C ILE A 132 -26.14 8.31 10.53
N LYS A 133 -26.29 9.42 11.25
CA LYS A 133 -27.27 10.49 10.98
C LYS A 133 -26.58 11.85 10.83
N PRO A 134 -27.17 12.81 10.12
CA PRO A 134 -26.71 14.19 10.18
C PRO A 134 -26.66 14.65 11.63
N ALA A 135 -25.62 15.40 12.04
CA ALA A 135 -25.68 16.07 13.33
C ALA A 135 -26.78 17.14 13.28
N ALA A 136 -27.58 17.20 14.33
CA ALA A 136 -28.63 18.21 14.51
C ALA A 136 -28.02 19.52 15.02
#